data_AF-A0A800FL00-F1
#
_entry.id   AF-A0A800FL00-F1
#
_cell.length_a   1.000
_cell.length_b   1.000
_cell.length_c   1.000
_cell.angle_alpha   90.00
_cell.angle_beta   90.00
_cell.angle_gamma   90.00
#
_symmetry.space_group_name_H-M   'P 1'
#
loop_
_entity.id
_entity.type
_entity.pdbx_description
1 polymer ?
#
loop_
_entity_poly.entity_id
_entity_poly.type
_entity_poly.pdbx_seq_one_letter_code
_entity_poly.pdbx_strand_id
1 'polypeptide(L)'
;MPEAYQVYIFDKDNEVDALFAATYMPEEKIEVYLPQNTLSTDKNGNIIVISPQGRDMPEIRKKFTGIRYGDITLPVTQIIKTPAIVEGIVFRRYDDRMLGGIQVVAKDSTGRAFYTKSRLDGDYRFELPNEYGYRNDLVVSAGVGSLFPVVTKDAQFGGNFNLELDFPLGPSKEFVEQGNLYIVKNNLTPIRTAFFNGSTTLFLLAKNDIVAVQRVAGNKLYGLVEIFWTDENAEMISGWVRAQDVIYAANYFLSPQDDLELAKQ
;
A
#
# COMPACT_ATOMS: atom_id res chain seq x y z
N MET A 1 -9.42 15.34 14.48
CA MET A 1 -10.22 16.55 14.21
C MET A 1 -9.27 17.73 14.08
N PRO A 2 -9.69 18.83 13.43
CA PRO A 2 -8.96 20.09 13.48
C PRO A 2 -8.79 20.55 14.94
N GLU A 3 -7.72 21.29 15.22
CA GLU A 3 -7.45 21.85 16.55
C GLU A 3 -8.22 23.14 16.78
N ALA A 4 -8.46 23.91 15.70
CA ALA A 4 -9.25 25.12 15.66
C ALA A 4 -9.73 25.38 14.22
N TYR A 5 -10.55 26.41 14.02
CA TYR A 5 -10.97 26.91 12.72
C TYR A 5 -10.68 28.40 12.64
N GLN A 6 -9.89 28.83 11.66
CA GLN A 6 -9.82 30.25 11.30
C GLN A 6 -10.90 30.54 10.27
N VAL A 7 -11.75 31.52 10.56
CA VAL A 7 -12.88 31.89 9.73
C VAL A 7 -12.70 33.31 9.25
N TYR A 8 -12.74 33.48 7.94
CA TYR A 8 -12.64 34.77 7.27
C TYR A 8 -13.85 35.01 6.40
N ILE A 9 -14.29 36.26 6.32
CA ILE A 9 -15.30 36.70 5.34
C ILE A 9 -14.69 37.84 4.53
N PHE A 10 -14.79 37.72 3.21
CA PHE A 10 -14.30 38.70 2.26
C PHE A 10 -15.42 39.18 1.35
N ASP A 11 -15.26 40.39 0.84
CA ASP A 11 -15.93 40.79 -0.39
C ASP A 11 -15.30 40.02 -1.56
N LYS A 12 -16.12 39.57 -2.52
CA LYS A 12 -15.65 38.85 -3.71
C LYS A 12 -14.52 39.60 -4.44
N ASP A 13 -14.60 40.93 -4.48
CA ASP A 13 -13.68 41.77 -5.25
C ASP A 13 -12.48 42.24 -4.41
N ASN A 14 -12.42 41.90 -3.10
CA ASN A 14 -11.27 42.13 -2.22
C ASN A 14 -11.05 40.95 -1.25
N GLU A 15 -10.22 39.99 -1.68
CA GLU A 15 -9.77 38.86 -0.84
C GLU A 15 -8.51 39.16 -0.01
N VAL A 16 -8.06 40.42 0.05
CA VAL A 16 -6.87 40.83 0.83
C VAL A 16 -7.28 41.30 2.22
N ASP A 17 -8.29 42.18 2.30
CA ASP A 17 -8.77 42.73 3.56
C ASP A 17 -10.05 42.03 3.99
N ALA A 18 -9.95 41.17 5.00
CA ALA A 18 -11.10 40.46 5.52
C ALA A 18 -12.09 41.43 6.20
N LEU A 19 -13.36 41.33 5.82
CA LEU A 19 -14.48 41.98 6.52
C LEU A 19 -14.66 41.43 7.93
N PHE A 20 -14.25 40.17 8.13
CA PHE A 20 -14.27 39.49 9.42
C PHE A 20 -13.16 38.45 9.49
N ALA A 21 -12.53 38.32 10.66
CA ALA A 21 -11.57 37.28 10.96
C ALA A 21 -11.71 36.86 12.43
N ALA A 22 -11.92 35.58 12.69
CA ALA A 22 -11.93 35.02 14.04
C ALA A 22 -11.48 33.56 14.06
N THR A 23 -11.08 33.11 15.25
CA THR A 23 -10.73 31.71 15.50
C THR A 23 -11.80 31.06 16.36
N TYR A 24 -12.26 29.89 15.96
CA TYR A 24 -13.26 29.08 16.68
C TYR A 24 -12.66 27.74 17.08
N MET A 25 -13.08 27.19 18.22
CA MET A 25 -12.70 25.86 18.68
C MET A 25 -13.60 24.78 18.06
N PRO A 26 -13.15 23.50 17.98
CA PRO A 26 -13.85 22.46 17.23
C PRO A 26 -15.30 22.18 17.66
N GLU A 27 -15.60 22.39 18.94
CA GLU A 27 -16.92 22.17 19.55
C GLU A 27 -17.81 23.42 19.51
N GLU A 28 -17.28 24.57 19.07
CA GLU A 28 -18.03 25.82 19.01
C GLU A 28 -18.88 25.89 17.75
N LYS A 29 -20.09 26.44 17.88
CA LYS A 29 -20.88 26.85 16.73
C LYS A 29 -20.25 28.09 16.12
N ILE A 30 -19.94 28.04 14.83
CA ILE A 30 -19.45 29.21 14.09
C ILE A 30 -20.63 30.13 13.82
N GLU A 31 -20.76 31.16 14.65
CA GLU A 31 -21.74 32.24 14.52
C GLU A 31 -21.00 33.57 14.34
N VAL A 32 -21.40 34.35 13.33
CA VAL A 32 -20.73 35.61 12.97
C VAL A 32 -21.76 36.73 12.96
N TYR A 33 -21.45 37.82 13.67
CA TYR A 33 -22.28 39.02 13.74
C TYR A 33 -21.58 40.17 13.01
N LEU A 34 -22.20 40.65 11.92
CA LEU A 34 -21.67 41.75 11.11
C LEU A 34 -22.59 42.98 11.18
N PRO A 35 -22.04 44.20 11.06
CA PRO A 35 -22.85 45.40 10.91
C PRO A 35 -23.77 45.32 9.68
N GLN A 36 -24.91 46.00 9.73
CA GLN A 36 -25.82 46.08 8.58
C GLN A 36 -25.11 46.65 7.34
N ASN A 37 -25.51 46.16 6.16
CA ASN A 37 -24.97 46.55 4.85
C ASN A 37 -23.47 46.28 4.64
N THR A 38 -22.85 45.43 5.47
CA THR A 38 -21.44 45.02 5.28
C THR A 38 -21.26 44.06 4.10
N LEU A 39 -22.23 43.17 3.87
CA LEU A 39 -22.17 42.14 2.84
C LEU A 39 -22.79 42.62 1.52
N SER A 40 -22.15 42.28 0.40
CA SER A 40 -22.69 42.54 -0.94
C SER A 40 -23.97 41.73 -1.19
N THR A 41 -25.01 42.37 -1.73
CA THR A 41 -26.26 41.70 -2.13
C THR A 41 -26.19 41.10 -3.54
N ASP A 42 -25.06 41.24 -4.23
CA ASP A 42 -24.86 40.64 -5.54
C ASP A 42 -24.75 39.12 -5.42
N LYS A 43 -25.19 38.41 -6.46
CA LYS A 43 -25.16 36.95 -6.49
C LYS A 43 -23.72 36.46 -6.32
N ASN A 44 -23.45 35.69 -5.25
CA ASN A 44 -22.11 35.22 -4.90
C ASN A 44 -21.08 36.35 -4.73
N GLY A 45 -21.54 37.52 -4.28
CA GLY A 45 -20.71 38.71 -4.06
C GLY A 45 -19.83 38.65 -2.81
N ASN A 46 -19.93 37.60 -1.98
CA ASN A 46 -19.13 37.43 -0.78
C ASN A 46 -18.51 36.04 -0.76
N ILE A 47 -17.42 35.89 -0.01
CA ILE A 47 -16.71 34.63 0.16
C ILE A 47 -16.48 34.40 1.66
N ILE A 48 -16.86 33.22 2.15
CA ILE A 48 -16.39 32.71 3.43
C ILE A 48 -15.25 31.73 3.18
N VAL A 49 -14.19 31.87 3.97
CA VAL A 49 -13.05 30.95 4.00
C VAL A 49 -12.96 30.38 5.40
N ILE A 50 -13.05 29.07 5.52
CA ILE A 50 -12.84 28.34 6.77
C ILE A 50 -11.55 27.55 6.57
N SER A 51 -10.52 27.88 7.35
CA SER A 51 -9.21 27.22 7.34
C SER A 51 -9.07 26.39 8.62
N PRO A 52 -9.36 25.08 8.57
CA PRO A 52 -9.19 24.22 9.73
C PRO A 52 -7.71 24.10 10.07
N GLN A 53 -7.39 24.32 11.34
CA GLN A 53 -6.02 24.25 11.83
C GLN A 53 -5.66 22.80 12.13
N GLY A 54 -4.54 22.36 11.60
CA GLY A 54 -4.05 21.00 11.76
C GLY A 54 -3.33 20.51 10.50
N ARG A 55 -2.78 19.31 10.58
CA ARG A 55 -2.00 18.72 9.48
C ARG A 55 -2.93 18.22 8.37
N ASP A 56 -2.61 18.57 7.11
CA ASP A 56 -3.39 18.26 5.90
C ASP A 56 -4.89 18.55 6.04
N MET A 57 -5.17 19.79 6.43
CA MET A 57 -6.52 20.31 6.54
C MET A 57 -6.75 21.33 5.41
N PRO A 58 -7.42 20.94 4.31
CA PRO A 58 -7.66 21.87 3.21
C PRO A 58 -8.65 22.96 3.62
N GLU A 59 -8.45 24.15 3.08
CA GLU A 59 -9.37 25.26 3.26
C GLU A 59 -10.71 24.99 2.58
N ILE A 60 -11.78 25.42 3.22
CA ILE A 60 -13.12 25.40 2.66
C ILE A 60 -13.49 26.82 2.25
N ARG A 61 -13.71 27.00 0.96
CA ARG A 61 -14.15 28.27 0.38
C ARG A 61 -15.58 28.15 -0.15
N LYS A 62 -16.47 29.05 0.28
CA LYS A 62 -17.85 29.11 -0.23
C LYS A 62 -18.23 30.53 -0.58
N LYS A 63 -18.79 30.71 -1.78
CA LYS A 63 -19.38 31.98 -2.19
C LYS A 63 -20.84 32.04 -1.74
N PHE A 64 -21.30 33.21 -1.34
CA PHE A 64 -22.68 33.41 -0.93
C PHE A 64 -23.16 34.84 -1.22
N THR A 65 -24.48 35.00 -1.29
CA THR A 65 -25.16 36.28 -1.52
C THR A 65 -25.57 36.86 -0.17
N GLY A 66 -25.24 38.13 0.09
CA GLY A 66 -25.67 38.84 1.28
C GLY A 66 -27.15 39.20 1.25
N ILE A 67 -27.70 39.51 2.41
CA ILE A 67 -29.05 40.06 2.58
C ILE A 67 -28.97 41.39 3.31
N ARG A 68 -29.97 42.26 3.11
CA ARG A 68 -29.99 43.59 3.75
C ARG A 68 -30.18 43.51 5.27
N TYR A 69 -30.97 42.56 5.74
CA TYR A 69 -31.24 42.31 7.15
C TYR A 69 -31.64 40.86 7.39
N GLY A 70 -31.36 40.34 8.59
CA GLY A 70 -31.69 38.98 9.02
C GLY A 70 -30.50 38.04 9.01
N ASP A 71 -30.79 36.74 9.06
CA ASP A 71 -29.79 35.68 9.22
C ASP A 71 -29.51 34.97 7.89
N ILE A 72 -28.25 34.58 7.69
CA ILE A 72 -27.83 33.72 6.57
C ILE A 72 -27.33 32.41 7.17
N THR A 73 -27.98 31.30 6.82
CA THR A 73 -27.48 29.96 7.13
C THR A 73 -26.76 29.38 5.93
N LEU A 74 -25.47 29.12 6.09
CA LEU A 74 -24.66 28.45 5.06
C LEU A 74 -24.87 26.94 5.11
N PRO A 75 -24.75 26.23 3.97
CA PRO A 75 -24.92 24.79 3.92
C PRO A 75 -23.82 24.08 4.72
N VAL A 76 -24.18 22.94 5.32
CA VAL A 76 -23.22 22.05 5.97
C VAL A 76 -22.15 21.62 4.97
N THR A 77 -20.89 21.65 5.40
CA THR A 77 -19.74 21.25 4.59
C THR A 77 -18.90 20.24 5.36
N GLN A 78 -18.23 19.35 4.63
CA GLN A 78 -17.33 18.35 5.20
C GLN A 78 -15.88 18.74 4.89
N ILE A 79 -14.97 18.44 5.82
CA ILE A 79 -13.53 18.53 5.59
C ILE A 79 -13.09 17.19 5.00
N ILE A 80 -12.68 17.21 3.75
CA ILE A 80 -12.20 16.01 3.05
C ILE A 80 -10.69 16.03 3.13
N LYS A 81 -10.12 15.20 4.01
CA LYS A 81 -8.66 15.01 4.10
C LYS A 81 -8.15 14.24 2.88
N THR A 82 -6.90 14.46 2.50
CA THR A 82 -6.25 13.69 1.43
C THR A 82 -5.99 12.26 1.93
N PRO A 83 -6.49 11.20 1.29
CA PRO A 83 -6.17 9.84 1.70
C PRO A 83 -4.68 9.54 1.43
N ALA A 84 -4.11 8.62 2.20
CA ALA A 84 -2.79 8.07 1.90
C ALA A 84 -2.96 6.92 0.90
N ILE A 85 -2.37 7.05 -0.28
CA ILE A 85 -2.53 6.14 -1.41
C ILE A 85 -1.28 5.29 -1.57
N VAL A 86 -1.45 3.97 -1.52
CA VAL A 86 -0.42 3.03 -1.97
C VAL A 86 -0.91 2.41 -3.27
N GLU A 87 -0.13 2.55 -4.33
CA GLU A 87 -0.45 2.00 -5.64
C GLU A 87 0.79 1.41 -6.31
N GLY A 88 0.59 0.66 -7.38
CA GLY A 88 1.68 0.04 -8.13
C GLY A 88 1.18 -1.14 -8.93
N ILE A 89 2.11 -1.96 -9.40
CA ILE A 89 1.81 -3.14 -10.21
C ILE A 89 2.32 -4.43 -9.56
N VAL A 90 1.59 -5.51 -9.77
CA VAL A 90 1.99 -6.88 -9.45
C VAL A 90 2.32 -7.60 -10.76
N PHE A 91 3.54 -8.09 -10.87
CA PHE A 91 4.01 -8.74 -12.09
C PHE A 91 4.92 -9.93 -11.79
N ARG A 92 5.09 -10.80 -12.77
CA ARG A 92 5.93 -11.99 -12.68
C ARG A 92 7.37 -11.66 -13.07
N ARG A 93 8.33 -11.98 -12.21
CA ARG A 93 9.78 -11.70 -12.41
C ARG A 93 10.42 -12.42 -13.58
N TYR A 94 9.83 -13.52 -14.04
CA TYR A 94 10.39 -14.32 -15.12
C TYR A 94 10.30 -13.62 -16.48
N ASP A 95 9.20 -12.93 -16.75
CA ASP A 95 8.85 -12.38 -18.07
C ASP A 95 8.09 -11.04 -18.03
N ASP A 96 8.07 -10.39 -16.87
CA ASP A 96 7.39 -9.12 -16.60
C ASP A 96 5.88 -9.12 -16.91
N ARG A 97 5.26 -10.31 -16.94
CA ARG A 97 3.83 -10.44 -17.15
C ARG A 97 3.06 -9.91 -15.96
N MET A 98 2.08 -9.04 -16.21
CA MET A 98 1.15 -8.55 -15.20
C MET A 98 0.29 -9.67 -14.60
N LEU A 99 0.15 -9.67 -13.28
CA LEU A 99 -0.55 -10.72 -12.53
C LEU A 99 -1.83 -10.16 -11.90
N GLY A 100 -2.97 -10.57 -12.42
CA GLY A 100 -4.28 -10.20 -11.87
C GLY A 100 -4.80 -11.13 -10.77
N GLY A 101 -5.68 -10.59 -9.92
CA GLY A 101 -6.33 -11.33 -8.84
C GLY A 101 -5.42 -11.65 -7.65
N ILE A 102 -4.19 -11.15 -7.64
CA ILE A 102 -3.24 -11.35 -6.54
C ILE A 102 -3.66 -10.50 -5.35
N GLN A 103 -3.76 -11.12 -4.19
CA GLN A 103 -4.04 -10.40 -2.96
C GLN A 103 -2.83 -9.59 -2.53
N VAL A 104 -3.06 -8.29 -2.30
CA VAL A 104 -2.10 -7.37 -1.69
C VAL A 104 -2.67 -6.97 -0.32
N VAL A 105 -1.81 -6.92 0.70
CA VAL A 105 -2.18 -6.65 2.08
C VAL A 105 -1.28 -5.57 2.65
N ALA A 106 -1.88 -4.48 3.14
CA ALA A 106 -1.16 -3.48 3.92
C ALA A 106 -1.48 -3.69 5.41
N LYS A 107 -0.46 -3.84 6.25
CA LYS A 107 -0.61 -4.11 7.68
C LYS A 107 0.25 -3.16 8.51
N ASP A 108 -0.33 -2.61 9.57
CA ASP A 108 0.41 -1.75 10.49
C ASP A 108 0.93 -2.50 11.72
N SER A 109 1.76 -1.83 12.53
CA SER A 109 2.37 -2.42 13.74
C SER A 109 1.36 -2.86 14.80
N THR A 110 0.13 -2.33 14.79
CA THR A 110 -0.95 -2.72 15.69
C THR A 110 -1.68 -3.98 15.23
N GLY A 111 -1.38 -4.43 14.01
CA GLY A 111 -1.98 -5.59 13.38
C GLY A 111 -3.22 -5.27 12.53
N ARG A 112 -3.58 -3.98 12.39
CA ARG A 112 -4.68 -3.57 11.50
C ARG A 112 -4.26 -3.82 10.06
N ALA A 113 -5.11 -4.53 9.32
CA ALA A 113 -4.86 -4.93 7.94
C ALA A 113 -5.89 -4.35 6.98
N PHE A 114 -5.41 -3.96 5.80
CA PHE A 114 -6.18 -3.50 4.67
C PHE A 114 -5.90 -4.44 3.50
N TYR A 115 -6.93 -4.75 2.72
CA TYR A 115 -6.87 -5.75 1.68
C TYR A 115 -7.32 -5.17 0.35
N THR A 116 -6.59 -5.51 -0.70
CA THR A 116 -7.00 -5.27 -2.08
C THR A 116 -6.55 -6.44 -2.95
N LYS A 117 -6.97 -6.45 -4.21
CA LYS A 117 -6.47 -7.40 -5.21
C LYS A 117 -5.99 -6.63 -6.42
N SER A 118 -4.93 -7.12 -7.06
CA SER A 118 -4.54 -6.61 -8.36
C SER A 118 -5.66 -6.86 -9.39
N ARG A 119 -5.86 -5.93 -10.32
CA ARG A 119 -6.81 -6.09 -11.42
C ARG A 119 -6.15 -6.89 -12.55
N LEU A 120 -6.87 -7.10 -13.65
CA LEU A 120 -6.42 -7.98 -14.75
C LEU A 120 -5.06 -7.54 -15.35
N ASP A 121 -4.81 -6.25 -15.35
CA ASP A 121 -3.58 -5.58 -15.81
C ASP A 121 -2.52 -5.43 -14.71
N GLY A 122 -2.71 -6.08 -13.56
CA GLY A 122 -1.72 -6.14 -12.48
C GLY A 122 -1.70 -4.92 -11.56
N ASP A 123 -2.39 -3.83 -11.91
CA ASP A 123 -2.47 -2.64 -11.07
C ASP A 123 -3.23 -2.92 -9.77
N TYR A 124 -2.84 -2.25 -8.70
CA TYR A 124 -3.55 -2.28 -7.43
C TYR A 124 -3.49 -0.92 -6.76
N ARG A 125 -4.46 -0.66 -5.87
CA ARG A 125 -4.51 0.58 -5.10
C ARG A 125 -5.17 0.38 -3.73
N PHE A 126 -4.59 1.01 -2.72
CA PHE A 126 -5.17 1.24 -1.41
C PHE A 126 -5.50 2.71 -1.23
N GLU A 127 -6.64 2.99 -0.60
CA GLU A 127 -6.92 4.28 0.00
C GLU A 127 -6.94 4.11 1.51
N LEU A 128 -5.88 4.55 2.15
CA LEU A 128 -5.70 4.48 3.59
C LEU A 128 -6.13 5.80 4.25
N PRO A 129 -6.53 5.77 5.52
CA PRO A 129 -6.73 6.99 6.29
C PRO A 129 -5.52 7.93 6.20
N ASN A 130 -5.78 9.24 6.11
CA ASN A 130 -4.77 10.30 6.01
C ASN A 130 -3.60 10.15 7.00
N GLU A 131 -3.90 9.70 8.22
CA GLU A 131 -2.89 9.53 9.28
C GLU A 131 -1.71 8.63 8.84
N TYR A 132 -1.93 7.68 7.91
CA TYR A 132 -0.89 6.79 7.39
C TYR A 132 0.14 7.50 6.50
N GLY A 133 -0.19 8.65 5.89
CA GLY A 133 0.75 9.44 5.09
C GLY A 133 1.96 9.97 5.89
N TYR A 134 1.88 9.91 7.22
CA TYR A 134 2.93 10.34 8.15
C TYR A 134 3.50 9.20 9.00
N ARG A 135 2.99 7.98 8.83
CA ARG A 135 3.44 6.80 9.57
C ARG A 135 4.57 6.11 8.81
N ASN A 136 5.40 5.40 9.56
CA ASN A 136 6.56 4.64 9.05
C ASN A 136 6.53 3.16 9.47
N ASP A 137 5.38 2.69 9.93
CA ASP A 137 5.18 1.34 10.46
C ASP A 137 4.21 0.50 9.62
N LEU A 138 3.95 0.94 8.38
CA LEU A 138 3.14 0.23 7.41
C LEU A 138 4.02 -0.74 6.62
N VAL A 139 3.60 -1.98 6.54
CA VAL A 139 4.23 -3.02 5.73
C VAL A 139 3.23 -3.52 4.71
N VAL A 140 3.63 -3.59 3.45
CA VAL A 140 2.78 -4.05 2.35
C VAL A 140 3.34 -5.35 1.79
N SER A 141 2.48 -6.34 1.60
CA SER A 141 2.86 -7.63 1.05
C SER A 141 1.94 -8.10 -0.06
N ALA A 142 2.49 -8.84 -1.02
CA ALA A 142 1.77 -9.42 -2.15
C ALA A 142 2.10 -10.90 -2.29
N GLY A 143 1.15 -11.66 -2.86
CA GLY A 143 1.29 -13.10 -3.09
C GLY A 143 0.72 -13.97 -1.96
N VAL A 144 0.06 -13.37 -0.95
CA VAL A 144 -0.61 -14.14 0.11
C VAL A 144 -1.71 -15.01 -0.49
N GLY A 145 -1.66 -16.32 -0.22
CA GLY A 145 -2.60 -17.30 -0.77
C GLY A 145 -2.35 -17.65 -2.24
N SER A 146 -1.32 -17.08 -2.88
CA SER A 146 -0.86 -17.48 -4.19
C SER A 146 0.14 -18.64 -4.10
N LEU A 147 0.58 -19.14 -5.26
CA LEU A 147 1.68 -20.12 -5.35
C LEU A 147 3.07 -19.47 -5.40
N PHE A 148 3.14 -18.14 -5.44
CA PHE A 148 4.39 -17.40 -5.34
C PHE A 148 4.81 -17.23 -3.87
N PRO A 149 6.13 -17.15 -3.58
CA PRO A 149 6.61 -16.63 -2.31
C PRO A 149 6.01 -15.25 -2.03
N VAL A 150 5.70 -14.98 -0.76
CA VAL A 150 5.16 -13.68 -0.34
C VAL A 150 6.29 -12.66 -0.37
N VAL A 151 6.10 -11.59 -1.15
CA VAL A 151 7.02 -10.45 -1.17
C VAL A 151 6.48 -9.39 -0.22
N THR A 152 7.36 -8.82 0.59
CA THR A 152 7.02 -7.84 1.63
C THR A 152 7.92 -6.62 1.51
N LYS A 153 7.35 -5.42 1.56
CA LYS A 153 8.06 -4.14 1.46
C LYS A 153 7.59 -3.19 2.55
N ASP A 154 8.51 -2.40 3.11
CA ASP A 154 8.17 -1.30 4.01
C ASP A 154 7.55 -0.16 3.20
N ALA A 155 6.44 0.39 3.70
CA ALA A 155 5.74 1.49 3.06
C ALA A 155 5.96 2.79 3.84
N GLN A 156 6.80 3.66 3.28
CA GLN A 156 7.15 4.94 3.87
C GLN A 156 6.75 6.08 2.93
N PHE A 157 5.69 6.80 3.30
CA PHE A 157 5.16 7.90 2.50
C PHE A 157 6.04 9.15 2.49
N GLY A 158 6.85 9.37 3.53
CA GLY A 158 7.66 10.57 3.67
C GLY A 158 6.87 11.89 3.64
N GLY A 159 5.55 11.85 3.89
CA GLY A 159 4.66 13.02 3.78
C GLY A 159 4.10 13.31 2.38
N ASN A 160 4.42 12.50 1.35
CA ASN A 160 3.95 12.70 -0.04
C ASN A 160 2.51 12.19 -0.28
N PHE A 161 1.94 11.43 0.66
CA PHE A 161 0.61 10.80 0.58
C PHE A 161 0.35 9.87 -0.59
N ASN A 162 1.15 9.88 -1.65
CA ASN A 162 1.17 8.87 -2.68
C ASN A 162 2.48 8.08 -2.59
N LEU A 163 2.37 6.77 -2.62
CA LEU A 163 3.50 5.85 -2.56
C LEU A 163 3.32 4.78 -3.64
N GLU A 164 4.30 4.71 -4.55
CA GLU A 164 4.38 3.69 -5.58
C GLU A 164 5.20 2.50 -5.07
N LEU A 165 4.61 1.30 -5.08
CA LEU A 165 5.25 0.07 -4.65
C LEU A 165 4.93 -1.07 -5.62
N ASP A 166 5.93 -1.51 -6.36
CA ASP A 166 5.77 -2.66 -7.24
C ASP A 166 6.12 -3.97 -6.55
N PHE A 167 5.38 -5.02 -6.91
CA PHE A 167 5.52 -6.36 -6.38
C PHE A 167 5.94 -7.36 -7.47
N PRO A 168 7.25 -7.58 -7.62
CA PRO A 168 7.79 -8.57 -8.53
C PRO A 168 7.70 -9.96 -7.88
N LEU A 169 6.83 -10.84 -8.39
CA LEU A 169 6.57 -12.17 -7.82
C LEU A 169 7.26 -13.30 -8.57
N GLY A 170 7.64 -14.35 -7.83
CA GLY A 170 8.22 -15.57 -8.37
C GLY A 170 9.72 -15.50 -8.66
N PRO A 171 10.26 -16.53 -9.33
CA PRO A 171 11.68 -16.65 -9.59
C PRO A 171 12.13 -15.70 -10.70
N SER A 172 13.38 -15.24 -10.65
CA SER A 172 13.99 -14.53 -11.79
C SER A 172 14.24 -15.48 -12.96
N LYS A 173 14.35 -14.91 -14.15
CA LYS A 173 14.75 -15.65 -15.35
C LYS A 173 16.06 -16.40 -15.19
N GLU A 174 17.08 -15.75 -14.62
CA GLU A 174 18.39 -16.36 -14.37
C GLU A 174 18.29 -17.56 -13.42
N PHE A 175 17.44 -17.47 -12.39
CA PHE A 175 17.22 -18.56 -11.43
C PHE A 175 16.51 -19.76 -12.07
N VAL A 176 15.52 -19.51 -12.94
CA VAL A 176 14.81 -20.57 -13.67
C VAL A 176 15.76 -21.40 -14.53
N GLU A 177 16.75 -20.77 -15.15
CA GLU A 177 17.73 -21.44 -16.01
C GLU A 177 18.71 -22.35 -15.24
N GLN A 178 18.76 -22.25 -13.90
CA GLN A 178 19.71 -23.02 -13.10
C GLN A 178 19.34 -24.49 -12.91
N GLY A 179 18.08 -24.88 -13.07
CA GLY A 179 17.67 -26.27 -12.84
C GLY A 179 16.16 -26.47 -12.77
N ASN A 180 15.77 -27.66 -12.31
CA ASN A 180 14.36 -28.03 -12.18
C ASN A 180 13.74 -27.36 -10.95
N LEU A 181 12.62 -26.65 -11.14
CA LEU A 181 11.98 -25.91 -10.05
C LEU A 181 11.15 -26.80 -9.13
N TYR A 182 11.32 -26.61 -7.84
CA TYR A 182 10.54 -27.22 -6.78
C TYR A 182 10.02 -26.16 -5.82
N ILE A 183 8.83 -26.39 -5.27
CA ILE A 183 8.18 -25.52 -4.28
C ILE A 183 8.22 -26.20 -2.90
N VAL A 184 8.59 -25.43 -1.87
CA VAL A 184 8.59 -25.86 -0.48
C VAL A 184 7.17 -26.02 0.06
N LYS A 185 6.87 -27.18 0.65
CA LYS A 185 5.53 -27.51 1.16
C LYS A 185 5.18 -26.85 2.49
N ASN A 186 6.16 -26.75 3.37
CA ASN A 186 5.97 -26.38 4.77
C ASN A 186 6.92 -25.25 5.17
N ASN A 187 6.44 -24.36 6.05
CA ASN A 187 7.32 -23.41 6.72
C ASN A 187 8.40 -24.14 7.52
N LEU A 188 9.53 -23.45 7.71
CA LEU A 188 10.67 -23.94 8.49
C LEU A 188 11.35 -25.17 7.85
N THR A 189 11.31 -25.28 6.52
CA THR A 189 12.00 -26.37 5.80
C THR A 189 13.51 -26.09 5.76
N PRO A 190 14.36 -26.96 6.33
CA PRO A 190 15.78 -26.66 6.45
C PRO A 190 16.52 -26.89 5.13
N ILE A 191 17.30 -25.90 4.70
CA ILE A 191 18.33 -26.06 3.68
C ILE A 191 19.69 -26.31 4.36
N ARG A 192 20.45 -27.31 3.89
CA ARG A 192 21.63 -27.83 4.61
C ARG A 192 22.88 -27.82 3.76
N THR A 193 24.05 -27.74 4.41
CA THR A 193 25.35 -27.86 3.74
C THR A 193 25.61 -29.27 3.19
N ALA A 194 25.09 -30.31 3.84
CA ALA A 194 25.17 -31.70 3.42
C ALA A 194 23.85 -32.46 3.65
N PHE A 195 23.73 -33.61 2.99
CA PHE A 195 22.47 -34.38 2.92
C PHE A 195 22.15 -35.23 4.17
N PHE A 196 23.12 -35.42 5.08
CA PHE A 196 23.00 -36.30 6.24
C PHE A 196 22.41 -35.59 7.48
N ASN A 197 21.81 -36.38 8.37
CA ASN A 197 21.26 -35.87 9.62
C ASN A 197 22.39 -35.38 10.55
N GLY A 198 22.22 -34.21 11.15
CA GLY A 198 23.28 -33.54 11.92
C GLY A 198 24.14 -32.58 11.11
N SER A 199 23.97 -32.52 9.78
CA SER A 199 24.54 -31.45 8.96
C SER A 199 24.00 -30.08 9.37
N THR A 200 24.86 -29.07 9.29
CA THR A 200 24.55 -27.66 9.50
C THR A 200 23.39 -27.22 8.62
N THR A 201 22.38 -26.62 9.24
CA THR A 201 21.32 -25.87 8.55
C THR A 201 21.86 -24.49 8.20
N LEU A 202 21.78 -24.12 6.93
CA LEU A 202 22.16 -22.78 6.46
C LEU A 202 21.10 -21.76 6.90
N PHE A 203 19.85 -22.02 6.55
CA PHE A 203 18.68 -21.23 6.92
C PHE A 203 17.40 -22.07 6.73
N LEU A 204 16.25 -21.48 7.03
CA LEU A 204 14.95 -22.13 6.96
C LEU A 204 14.10 -21.48 5.86
N LEU A 205 13.57 -22.31 4.98
CA LEU A 205 12.69 -21.92 3.90
C LEU A 205 11.25 -21.81 4.39
N ALA A 206 10.54 -20.81 3.90
CA ALA A 206 9.11 -20.65 4.06
C ALA A 206 8.34 -21.55 3.07
N LYS A 207 7.07 -21.79 3.35
CA LYS A 207 6.16 -22.39 2.39
C LYS A 207 6.12 -21.52 1.13
N ASN A 208 6.06 -22.17 -0.02
CA ASN A 208 6.10 -21.59 -1.36
C ASN A 208 7.47 -21.08 -1.84
N ASP A 209 8.52 -21.11 -0.99
CA ASP A 209 9.88 -20.84 -1.46
C ASP A 209 10.28 -21.80 -2.58
N ILE A 210 11.09 -21.31 -3.51
CA ILE A 210 11.44 -22.02 -4.73
C ILE A 210 12.88 -22.50 -4.66
N VAL A 211 13.10 -23.76 -5.00
CA VAL A 211 14.41 -24.40 -5.09
C VAL A 211 14.66 -24.83 -6.53
N ALA A 212 15.73 -24.33 -7.15
CA ALA A 212 16.20 -24.79 -8.46
C ALA A 212 17.15 -25.98 -8.27
N VAL A 213 16.64 -27.19 -8.44
CA VAL A 213 17.38 -28.43 -8.20
C VAL A 213 18.28 -28.77 -9.39
N GLN A 214 19.57 -28.94 -9.07
CA GLN A 214 20.64 -29.22 -10.02
C GLN A 214 21.12 -30.67 -9.97
N ARG A 215 21.04 -31.31 -8.79
CA ARG A 215 21.49 -32.70 -8.59
C ARG A 215 20.55 -33.46 -7.68
N VAL A 216 20.42 -34.75 -7.93
CA VAL A 216 19.56 -35.66 -7.17
C VAL A 216 20.40 -36.83 -6.64
N ALA A 217 20.26 -37.12 -5.34
CA ALA A 217 20.88 -38.27 -4.69
C ALA A 217 19.82 -39.01 -3.86
N GLY A 218 19.12 -39.96 -4.49
CA GLY A 218 18.00 -40.67 -3.87
C GLY A 218 16.88 -39.70 -3.49
N ASN A 219 16.54 -39.63 -2.19
CA ASN A 219 15.52 -38.72 -1.66
C ASN A 219 16.07 -37.33 -1.24
N LYS A 220 17.24 -36.96 -1.76
CA LYS A 220 17.94 -35.71 -1.44
C LYS A 220 18.15 -34.90 -2.72
N LEU A 221 17.81 -33.63 -2.65
CA LEU A 221 17.89 -32.71 -3.78
C LEU A 221 18.89 -31.62 -3.41
N TYR A 222 19.89 -31.42 -4.27
CA TYR A 222 20.83 -30.32 -4.16
C TYR A 222 20.47 -29.26 -5.19
N GLY A 223 20.28 -28.04 -4.73
CA GLY A 223 19.81 -26.95 -5.56
C GLY A 223 20.17 -25.58 -5.01
N LEU A 224 19.77 -24.57 -5.76
CA LEU A 224 19.91 -23.17 -5.42
C LEU A 224 18.59 -22.62 -4.91
N VAL A 225 18.66 -21.65 -4.01
CA VAL A 225 17.53 -20.82 -3.56
C VAL A 225 17.88 -19.37 -3.82
N GLU A 226 16.96 -18.63 -4.42
CA GLU A 226 17.08 -17.18 -4.62
C GLU A 226 16.62 -16.47 -3.35
N ILE A 227 17.50 -15.72 -2.70
CA ILE A 227 17.21 -14.94 -1.49
C ILE A 227 17.36 -13.47 -1.82
N PHE A 228 16.40 -12.65 -1.40
CA PHE A 228 16.43 -11.21 -1.60
C PHE A 228 16.86 -10.51 -0.34
N TRP A 229 17.89 -9.68 -0.48
CA TRP A 229 18.28 -8.72 0.54
C TRP A 229 17.41 -7.45 0.44
N THR A 230 17.51 -6.60 1.45
CA THR A 230 16.71 -5.37 1.60
C THR A 230 16.95 -4.33 0.49
N ASP A 231 18.02 -4.46 -0.28
CA ASP A 231 18.38 -3.63 -1.42
C ASP A 231 17.93 -4.23 -2.76
N GLU A 232 17.02 -5.21 -2.72
CA GLU A 232 16.50 -5.97 -3.87
C GLU A 232 17.56 -6.79 -4.62
N ASN A 233 18.79 -6.88 -4.10
CA ASN A 233 19.81 -7.76 -4.65
C ASN A 233 19.49 -9.21 -4.28
N ALA A 234 19.42 -10.04 -5.31
CA ALA A 234 19.23 -11.47 -5.18
C ALA A 234 20.57 -12.19 -5.00
N GLU A 235 20.66 -13.07 -4.01
CA GLU A 235 21.78 -14.00 -3.86
C GLU A 235 21.28 -15.43 -4.02
N MET A 236 22.02 -16.23 -4.79
CA MET A 236 21.72 -17.65 -4.95
C MET A 236 22.55 -18.47 -3.96
N ILE A 237 21.88 -19.10 -3.00
CA ILE A 237 22.54 -19.97 -2.03
C ILE A 237 22.27 -21.43 -2.35
N SER A 238 23.34 -22.21 -2.45
CA SER A 238 23.26 -23.65 -2.70
C SER A 238 23.09 -24.46 -1.42
N GLY A 239 22.30 -25.54 -1.49
CA GLY A 239 22.18 -26.47 -0.38
C GLY A 239 21.31 -27.68 -0.67
N TRP A 240 21.21 -28.55 0.34
CA TRP A 240 20.45 -29.79 0.29
C TRP A 240 19.09 -29.64 0.96
N VAL A 241 18.05 -30.07 0.25
CA VAL A 241 16.68 -30.24 0.75
C VAL A 241 16.23 -31.69 0.56
N ARG A 242 15.27 -32.16 1.34
CA ARG A 242 14.72 -33.52 1.16
C ARG A 242 13.60 -33.48 0.14
N ALA A 243 13.53 -34.49 -0.72
CA ALA A 243 12.47 -34.61 -1.73
C ALA A 243 11.06 -34.65 -1.10
N GLN A 244 10.94 -35.18 0.11
CA GLN A 244 9.68 -35.21 0.85
C GLN A 244 9.21 -33.83 1.34
N ASP A 245 10.03 -32.79 1.31
CA ASP A 245 9.70 -31.45 1.83
C ASP A 245 9.33 -30.47 0.70
N VAL A 246 9.45 -30.90 -0.56
CA VAL A 246 9.18 -30.09 -1.75
C VAL A 246 8.27 -30.79 -2.77
N ILE A 247 7.73 -30.04 -3.72
CA ILE A 247 6.91 -30.53 -4.85
C ILE A 247 7.50 -30.00 -6.14
N TYR A 248 7.60 -30.84 -7.17
CA TYR A 248 8.07 -30.43 -8.49
C TYR A 248 7.10 -29.44 -9.14
N ALA A 249 7.61 -28.33 -9.66
CA ALA A 249 6.83 -27.18 -10.11
C ALA A 249 7.24 -26.63 -11.49
N ALA A 250 8.14 -27.29 -12.22
CA ALA A 250 8.85 -26.76 -13.39
C ALA A 250 8.05 -25.83 -14.32
N ASN A 251 6.86 -26.22 -14.74
CA ASN A 251 6.09 -25.44 -15.72
C ASN A 251 5.20 -24.37 -15.09
N TYR A 252 4.98 -24.37 -13.78
CA TYR A 252 3.97 -23.51 -13.16
C TYR A 252 4.36 -22.03 -13.26
N PHE A 253 5.61 -21.71 -12.94
CA PHE A 253 6.12 -20.33 -12.99
C PHE A 253 6.35 -19.82 -14.43
N LEU A 254 6.38 -20.73 -15.39
CA LEU A 254 6.65 -20.45 -16.80
C LEU A 254 5.37 -20.52 -17.65
N SER A 255 4.27 -21.04 -17.08
CA SER A 255 3.02 -21.25 -17.78
C SER A 255 2.36 -19.91 -18.11
N PRO A 256 1.79 -19.76 -19.32
CA PRO A 256 0.95 -18.62 -19.65
C PRO A 256 -0.46 -18.70 -19.02
N GLN A 257 -0.80 -19.74 -18.27
CA GLN A 257 -2.10 -19.87 -17.58
C GLN A 257 -1.99 -19.43 -16.11
N ASP A 258 -2.91 -18.54 -15.70
CA ASP A 258 -3.03 -17.98 -14.35
C ASP A 258 -3.69 -18.93 -13.34
N ASP A 259 -3.63 -20.25 -13.58
CA ASP A 259 -4.38 -21.26 -12.83
C ASP A 259 -3.80 -21.46 -11.42
N LEU A 260 -4.12 -20.52 -10.53
CA LEU A 260 -3.92 -20.53 -9.08
C LEU A 260 -4.70 -21.65 -8.35
N GLU A 261 -5.40 -22.54 -9.08
CA GLU A 261 -6.28 -23.60 -8.53
C GLU A 261 -5.54 -24.81 -7.94
N LEU A 262 -4.21 -24.83 -7.94
CA LEU A 262 -3.44 -25.92 -7.32
C LEU A 262 -3.37 -25.87 -5.78
N ALA A 263 -4.01 -24.89 -5.14
CA ALA A 263 -4.12 -24.81 -3.67
C ALA A 263 -5.07 -25.87 -3.03
N LYS A 264 -5.62 -26.82 -3.80
CA LYS A 264 -6.58 -27.84 -3.32
C LYS A 264 -6.03 -29.27 -3.23
N GLN A 265 -4.72 -29.50 -3.32
CA GLN A 265 -4.12 -30.84 -3.12
C GLN A 265 -3.13 -30.88 -1.97
#